data_AF-A0A935I7G7-F1
#
_entry.id   AF-A0A935I7G7-F1
#
_cell.length_a   1.000
_cell.length_b   1.000
_cell.length_c   1.000
_cell.angle_alpha   90.00
_cell.angle_beta   90.00
_cell.angle_gamma   90.00
#
_symmetry.space_group_name_H-M   'P 1'
#
loop_
_entity.id
_entity.type
_entity.pdbx_description
1 polymer ?
#
loop_
_entity_poly.entity_id
_entity_poly.type
_entity_poly.pdbx_seq_one_letter_code
_entity_poly.pdbx_strand_id
1 'polypeptide(L)'
;MTTTPTVDQLCNVYVKIREKKREMVKKYEEEIALYDGKLDALAGAMKDMLVAAGATSMKTDHGTVYSQVKTRYYPMDWSVFKTWIVQNDAVDLLEKRVAQTNVKQWLEENPTNPPPGLQAESELSVTVRKN
;
A
#
# COMPACT_ATOMS: atom_id res chain seq x y z
N MET A 1 27.26 -23.52 -27.66
CA MET A 1 27.99 -22.90 -26.54
C MET A 1 27.04 -21.95 -25.85
N THR A 2 26.54 -22.30 -24.67
CA THR A 2 25.69 -21.43 -23.87
C THR A 2 26.57 -20.35 -23.26
N THR A 3 26.69 -19.20 -23.93
CA THR A 3 27.43 -18.06 -23.40
C THR A 3 26.69 -17.58 -22.15
N THR A 4 27.24 -17.90 -20.97
CA THR A 4 26.76 -17.35 -19.70
C THR A 4 26.88 -15.83 -19.79
N PRO A 5 25.77 -15.08 -19.73
CA PRO A 5 25.82 -13.63 -19.82
C PRO A 5 26.64 -13.07 -18.65
N THR A 6 27.52 -12.11 -18.92
CA THR A 6 28.34 -11.49 -17.87
C THR A 6 27.45 -10.64 -16.95
N VAL A 7 27.87 -10.45 -15.70
CA VAL A 7 27.14 -9.62 -14.73
C VAL A 7 26.89 -8.21 -15.26
N ASP A 8 27.86 -7.64 -15.99
CA ASP A 8 27.73 -6.33 -16.63
C ASP A 8 26.63 -6.30 -17.72
N GLN A 9 26.55 -7.34 -18.56
CA GLN A 9 25.49 -7.48 -19.56
C GLN A 9 24.11 -7.61 -18.91
N LEU A 10 24.00 -8.39 -17.83
CA LEU A 10 22.77 -8.54 -17.05
C LEU A 10 22.36 -7.21 -16.38
N CYS A 11 23.32 -6.48 -15.80
CA CYS A 11 23.08 -5.16 -15.22
C CYS A 11 22.57 -4.15 -16.25
N ASN A 12 23.18 -4.09 -17.43
CA ASN A 12 22.76 -3.17 -18.49
C ASN A 12 21.33 -3.46 -18.98
N VAL A 13 21.00 -4.74 -19.20
CA VAL A 13 19.64 -5.15 -19.58
C VAL A 13 18.65 -4.87 -18.45
N TYR A 14 18.98 -5.19 -17.20
CA TYR A 14 18.15 -4.93 -16.03
C TYR A 14 17.82 -3.43 -15.89
N VAL A 15 18.82 -2.55 -16.01
CA VAL A 15 18.63 -1.11 -15.92
C VAL A 15 17.73 -0.61 -17.06
N LYS A 16 17.93 -1.06 -18.30
CA LYS A 16 17.07 -0.69 -19.43
C LYS A 16 15.61 -1.10 -19.23
N ILE A 17 15.37 -2.31 -18.73
CA ILE A 17 14.02 -2.80 -18.43
C ILE A 17 13.41 -1.97 -17.29
N ARG A 18 14.18 -1.69 -16.24
CA ARG A 18 13.73 -0.88 -15.10
C ARG A 18 13.34 0.54 -15.52
N GLU A 19 14.16 1.20 -16.34
CA GLU A 19 13.86 2.56 -16.82
C GLU A 19 12.60 2.56 -17.71
N LYS A 20 12.46 1.60 -18.64
CA LYS A 20 11.22 1.46 -19.43
C LYS A 20 9.99 1.22 -18.55
N LYS A 21 10.11 0.35 -17.54
CA LYS A 21 9.03 0.10 -16.58
C LYS A 21 8.67 1.39 -15.83
N ARG A 22 9.67 2.15 -15.37
CA ARG A 22 9.45 3.42 -14.67
C ARG A 22 8.76 4.45 -15.55
N GLU A 23 9.16 4.55 -16.82
CA GLU A 23 8.53 5.46 -17.79
C GLU A 23 7.06 5.07 -18.05
N MET A 24 6.78 3.78 -18.24
CA MET A 24 5.41 3.29 -18.41
C MET A 24 4.55 3.55 -17.17
N VAL A 25 5.06 3.23 -15.98
CA VAL A 25 4.34 3.48 -14.72
C VAL A 25 4.01 4.96 -14.59
N LYS A 26 4.97 5.86 -14.86
CA LYS A 26 4.72 7.31 -14.81
C LYS A 26 3.62 7.75 -15.79
N LYS A 27 3.67 7.27 -17.04
CA LYS A 27 2.65 7.58 -18.05
C LYS A 27 1.27 7.07 -17.64
N TYR A 28 1.18 5.83 -17.16
CA TYR A 28 -0.08 5.27 -16.70
C TYR A 28 -0.60 5.96 -15.43
N GLU A 29 0.27 6.35 -14.49
CA GLU A 29 -0.13 7.11 -13.31
C GLU A 29 -0.74 8.46 -13.70
N GLU A 30 -0.16 9.17 -14.67
CA GLU A 30 -0.69 10.42 -15.20
C GLU A 30 -2.05 10.22 -15.89
N GLU A 31 -2.19 9.18 -16.72
CA GLU A 31 -3.45 8.84 -17.38
C GLU A 31 -4.53 8.41 -16.37
N ILE A 32 -4.20 7.54 -15.43
CA ILE A 32 -5.10 7.08 -14.37
C ILE A 32 -5.57 8.27 -13.53
N ALA A 33 -4.66 9.16 -13.11
CA ALA A 33 -5.03 10.35 -12.34
C ALA A 33 -6.02 11.25 -13.08
N LEU A 34 -5.91 11.36 -14.42
CA LEU A 34 -6.88 12.10 -15.23
C LEU A 34 -8.27 11.46 -15.19
N TYR A 35 -8.35 10.13 -15.29
CA TYR A 35 -9.62 9.41 -15.22
C TYR A 35 -10.21 9.42 -13.81
N ASP A 36 -9.38 9.26 -12.78
CA ASP A 36 -9.79 9.36 -11.38
C ASP A 36 -10.40 10.74 -11.10
N GLY A 37 -9.78 11.82 -11.59
CA GLY A 37 -10.33 13.17 -11.46
C GLY A 37 -11.69 13.34 -12.15
N LYS A 38 -11.91 12.72 -13.31
CA LYS A 38 -13.22 12.74 -14.00
C LYS A 38 -14.27 11.93 -13.22
N LEU A 39 -13.89 10.76 -12.70
CA LEU A 39 -14.78 9.93 -11.89
C LEU A 39 -15.15 10.63 -10.58
N ASP A 40 -14.20 11.31 -9.93
CA ASP A 40 -14.44 12.08 -8.71
C ASP A 40 -15.38 13.26 -8.96
N ALA A 41 -15.23 13.96 -10.10
CA ALA A 41 -16.16 15.04 -10.47
C ALA A 41 -17.60 14.52 -10.68
N LEU A 42 -17.75 13.38 -11.36
CA LEU A 42 -19.06 12.74 -11.54
C LEU A 42 -19.63 12.23 -10.22
N ALA A 43 -18.80 11.62 -9.37
CA ALA A 43 -19.19 11.16 -8.04
C ALA A 43 -19.63 12.32 -7.14
N GLY A 44 -18.97 13.48 -7.22
CA GLY A 44 -19.35 14.71 -6.54
C GLY A 44 -20.73 15.19 -6.97
N ALA A 45 -20.97 15.30 -8.28
CA ALA A 45 -22.29 15.69 -8.80
C ALA A 45 -23.39 14.70 -8.39
N MET A 46 -23.12 13.39 -8.43
CA MET A 46 -24.06 12.37 -7.95
C MET A 46 -24.34 12.47 -6.44
N LYS A 47 -23.32 12.80 -5.65
CA LYS A 47 -23.48 13.04 -4.21
C LYS A 47 -24.35 14.27 -3.94
N ASP A 48 -24.15 15.36 -4.66
CA ASP A 48 -24.96 16.57 -4.50
C ASP A 48 -26.43 16.32 -4.85
N MET A 49 -26.70 15.54 -5.90
CA MET A 49 -28.06 15.10 -6.26
C MET A 49 -28.69 14.22 -5.17
N LEU A 50 -27.93 13.29 -4.57
CA LEU A 50 -28.42 12.45 -3.46
C LEU A 50 -28.76 13.30 -2.22
N VAL A 51 -27.91 14.27 -1.88
CA VAL A 51 -28.12 15.18 -0.75
C VAL A 51 -29.35 16.07 -0.99
N ALA A 52 -29.50 16.62 -2.20
CA ALA A 52 -30.67 17.43 -2.57
C ALA A 52 -31.98 16.63 -2.54
N ALA A 53 -31.92 15.34 -2.91
CA ALA A 53 -33.07 14.44 -2.85
C ALA A 53 -33.36 13.89 -1.44
N GLY A 54 -32.48 14.13 -0.46
CA GLY A 54 -32.57 13.53 0.87
C GLY A 54 -32.48 11.99 0.87
N ALA A 55 -31.93 11.41 -0.19
CA ALA A 55 -31.86 9.96 -0.40
C ALA A 55 -30.43 9.46 -0.18
N THR A 56 -30.30 8.29 0.45
CA THR A 56 -29.00 7.62 0.66
C THR A 56 -28.64 6.66 -0.48
N SER A 57 -29.63 6.32 -1.32
CA SER A 57 -29.44 5.53 -2.52
C SER A 57 -30.38 5.97 -3.65
N MET A 58 -29.89 5.88 -4.89
CA MET A 58 -30.67 6.12 -6.10
C MET A 58 -30.33 5.04 -7.13
N LYS A 59 -31.36 4.34 -7.59
CA LYS A 59 -31.23 3.33 -8.64
C LYS A 59 -31.31 4.01 -10.01
N THR A 60 -30.43 3.63 -10.92
CA THR A 60 -30.41 4.07 -12.31
C THR A 60 -30.38 2.84 -13.24
N ASP A 61 -30.62 3.05 -14.52
CA ASP A 61 -30.56 1.96 -15.51
C ASP A 61 -29.13 1.41 -15.71
N HIS A 62 -28.12 2.16 -15.26
CA HIS A 62 -26.70 1.81 -15.39
C HIS A 62 -26.05 1.42 -14.06
N GLY A 63 -26.78 1.44 -12.94
CA GLY A 63 -26.22 1.09 -11.63
C GLY A 63 -27.06 1.56 -10.44
N THR A 64 -26.47 1.54 -9.25
CA THR A 64 -27.07 2.13 -8.05
C THR A 64 -26.03 3.00 -7.37
N VAL A 65 -26.35 4.29 -7.23
CA VAL A 65 -25.51 5.21 -6.48
C VAL A 65 -25.90 5.10 -5.02
N TYR A 66 -24.97 4.73 -4.16
CA TYR A 66 -25.16 4.70 -2.71
C TYR A 66 -24.12 5.59 -2.03
N SER A 67 -24.55 6.41 -1.08
CA SER A 67 -23.62 7.17 -0.25
C SER A 67 -23.20 6.32 0.95
N GLN A 68 -21.90 6.06 1.10
CA GLN A 68 -21.35 5.40 2.29
C GLN A 68 -20.41 6.36 3.04
N VAL A 69 -20.62 6.51 4.34
CA VAL A 69 -19.67 7.22 5.21
C VAL A 69 -18.47 6.30 5.45
N LYS A 70 -17.33 6.63 4.85
CA LYS A 70 -16.05 5.96 5.15
C LYS A 70 -15.39 6.66 6.33
N THR A 71 -15.61 6.16 7.53
CA THR A 71 -14.88 6.63 8.72
C THR A 71 -13.51 5.96 8.75
N ARG A 72 -12.44 6.75 8.66
CA ARG A 72 -11.07 6.29 8.92
C ARG A 72 -10.68 6.68 10.33
N TYR A 73 -10.19 5.72 11.11
CA TYR A 73 -9.65 5.97 12.45
C TYR A 73 -8.12 6.04 12.34
N TYR A 74 -7.55 7.11 12.88
CA TYR A 74 -6.10 7.27 12.98
C TYR A 74 -5.77 7.82 14.38
N PRO A 75 -4.79 7.24 15.08
CA PRO A 75 -4.36 7.79 16.36
C PRO A 75 -3.59 9.10 16.15
N MET A 76 -3.90 10.12 16.95
CA MET A 76 -3.17 11.40 16.95
C MET A 76 -1.78 11.26 17.60
N ASP A 77 -1.68 10.44 18.66
CA ASP A 77 -0.43 10.07 19.31
C ASP A 77 -0.33 8.55 19.43
N TRP A 78 0.62 7.97 18.69
CA TRP A 78 0.87 6.54 18.69
C TRP A 78 1.43 6.02 20.02
N SER A 79 2.14 6.84 20.79
CA SER A 79 2.71 6.44 22.07
C SER A 79 1.61 6.19 23.08
N VAL A 80 0.69 7.16 23.21
CA VAL A 80 -0.49 7.05 24.10
C VAL A 80 -1.40 5.92 23.64
N PHE A 81 -1.64 5.80 22.33
CA PHE A 81 -2.51 4.76 21.79
C PHE A 81 -1.95 3.34 22.00
N LYS A 82 -0.63 3.14 21.85
CA LYS A 82 0.03 1.85 22.14
C LYS A 82 -0.09 1.48 23.60
N THR A 83 0.15 2.42 24.52
CA THR A 83 -0.02 2.19 25.96
C THR A 83 -1.45 1.80 26.28
N TRP A 84 -2.43 2.48 25.68
CA TRP A 84 -3.85 2.16 25.85
C TRP A 84 -4.21 0.77 25.29
N ILE A 85 -3.69 0.38 24.12
CA ILE A 85 -3.91 -0.95 23.55
C ILE A 85 -3.40 -2.04 24.49
N VAL A 86 -2.19 -1.89 25.03
CA VAL A 86 -1.60 -2.87 25.95
C VAL A 86 -2.37 -2.93 27.27
N GLN A 87 -2.83 -1.79 27.79
CA GLN A 87 -3.62 -1.73 29.03
C GLN A 87 -5.00 -2.38 28.91
N ASN A 88 -5.62 -2.31 27.72
CA ASN A 88 -6.97 -2.81 27.47
C ASN A 88 -7.00 -4.15 26.74
N ASP A 89 -5.83 -4.77 26.52
CA ASP A 89 -5.65 -5.98 25.70
C ASP A 89 -6.31 -5.88 24.30
N ALA A 90 -6.37 -4.66 23.75
CA ALA A 90 -7.14 -4.34 22.55
C ALA A 90 -6.31 -4.52 21.28
N VAL A 91 -5.51 -5.59 21.20
CA VAL A 91 -4.58 -5.85 20.09
C VAL A 91 -5.34 -6.10 18.77
N ASP A 92 -6.58 -6.57 18.85
CA ASP A 92 -7.48 -6.78 17.70
C ASP A 92 -7.86 -5.50 16.95
N LEU A 93 -7.62 -4.32 17.54
CA LEU A 93 -7.80 -3.03 16.85
C LEU A 93 -6.67 -2.72 15.86
N LEU A 94 -5.56 -3.45 15.94
CA LEU A 94 -4.44 -3.33 15.02
C LEU A 94 -4.64 -4.29 13.85
N GLU A 95 -4.27 -3.84 12.66
CA GLU A 95 -4.22 -4.72 11.50
C GLU A 95 -3.11 -5.77 11.68
N LYS A 96 -3.40 -7.01 11.27
CA LYS A 96 -2.43 -8.12 11.29
C LYS A 96 -1.36 -7.88 10.23
N ARG A 97 -0.36 -7.05 10.56
CA ARG A 97 0.82 -6.81 9.73
C ARG A 97 2.05 -6.66 10.61
N VAL A 98 3.07 -7.44 10.30
CA VAL A 98 4.35 -7.36 11.01
C VAL A 98 5.17 -6.20 10.46
N ALA A 99 5.60 -5.30 11.34
CA ALA A 99 6.51 -4.20 11.01
C ALA A 99 7.93 -4.74 10.78
N GLN A 100 8.23 -5.10 9.53
CA GLN A 100 9.49 -5.77 9.13
C GLN A 100 10.75 -5.05 9.63
N THR A 101 10.82 -3.73 9.48
CA THR A 101 11.97 -2.93 9.93
C THR A 101 12.18 -3.01 11.44
N ASN A 102 11.10 -2.91 12.22
CA ASN A 102 11.18 -2.96 13.68
C ASN A 102 11.54 -4.36 14.18
N VAL A 103 11.02 -5.40 13.53
CA VAL A 103 11.38 -6.79 13.85
C VAL A 103 12.84 -7.07 13.50
N LYS A 104 13.33 -6.56 12.37
CA LYS A 104 14.75 -6.65 12.03
C LYS A 104 15.64 -6.00 13.09
N GLN A 105 15.32 -4.77 13.49
CA GLN A 105 16.06 -4.08 14.55
C GLN A 105 15.99 -4.82 15.89
N TRP A 106 14.82 -5.34 16.26
CA TRP A 106 14.66 -6.14 17.47
C TRP A 106 15.53 -7.39 17.47
N LEU A 107 15.61 -8.10 16.34
CA LEU A 107 16.45 -9.29 16.19
C LEU A 107 17.95 -8.97 16.18
N GLU A 108 18.36 -7.80 15.68
CA GLU A 108 19.74 -7.30 15.77
C GLU A 108 20.12 -6.99 17.22
N GLU A 109 19.21 -6.39 17.99
CA GLU A 109 19.42 -6.05 19.40
C GLU A 109 19.26 -7.25 20.35
N ASN A 110 18.43 -8.24 19.99
CA ASN A 110 18.09 -9.41 20.81
C ASN A 110 18.23 -10.73 20.01
N PRO A 111 19.46 -11.13 19.66
CA PRO A 111 19.70 -12.27 18.78
C PRO A 111 19.30 -13.62 19.39
N THR A 112 19.23 -13.71 20.73
CA THR A 112 18.90 -14.95 21.46
C THR A 112 17.42 -15.06 21.83
N ASN A 113 16.60 -14.04 21.53
CA ASN A 113 15.18 -14.02 21.91
C ASN A 113 14.28 -13.53 20.76
N PRO A 114 14.12 -14.35 19.70
CA PRO A 114 13.21 -14.02 18.61
C PRO A 114 11.75 -14.02 19.10
N PRO A 115 10.88 -13.15 18.57
CA PRO A 115 9.46 -13.18 18.87
C PRO A 115 8.84 -14.57 18.55
N PRO A 116 8.18 -15.23 19.50
CA PRO A 116 7.61 -16.56 19.29
C PRO A 116 6.51 -16.52 18.22
N GLY A 117 6.47 -17.54 17.36
CA GLY A 117 5.47 -17.63 16.27
C GLY A 117 5.82 -16.85 15.01
N LEU A 118 6.97 -16.16 14.96
CA LEU A 118 7.48 -15.54 13.75
C LEU A 118 8.19 -16.59 12.88
N GLN A 119 7.71 -16.80 11.65
CA GLN A 119 8.47 -17.49 10.61
C GLN A 119 9.25 -16.46 9.79
N ALA A 120 10.53 -16.72 9.59
CA ALA A 120 11.39 -15.90 8.74
C ALA A 120 11.76 -16.69 7.49
N GLU A 121 11.39 -16.18 6.33
CA GLU A 121 11.88 -16.67 5.03
C GLU A 121 12.84 -15.61 4.48
N SER A 122 14.09 -16.01 4.24
CA SER A 122 15.12 -15.12 3.70
C SER A 122 15.35 -15.44 2.23
N GLU A 123 14.85 -14.58 1.35
CA GLU A 123 15.13 -14.66 -0.09
C GLU A 123 16.30 -13.74 -0.45
N LEU A 124 17.28 -14.27 -1.21
CA LEU A 124 18.36 -13.47 -1.76
C LEU A 124 17.84 -12.61 -2.92
N SER A 125 17.39 -11.39 -2.61
CA SER A 125 16.98 -10.43 -3.64
C SER A 125 18.19 -9.71 -4.26
N VAL A 126 18.31 -9.73 -5.58
CA VAL A 126 19.34 -8.97 -6.32
C VAL A 126 18.73 -7.64 -6.75
N THR A 127 19.29 -6.53 -6.25
CA THR A 127 18.90 -5.17 -6.65
C THR A 127 20.08 -4.45 -7.29
N VAL A 128 19.95 -4.03 -8.56
CA VAL A 128 20.96 -3.21 -9.24
C VAL A 128 20.66 -1.72 -8.95
N ARG A 129 21.58 -1.07 -8.23
CA ARG A 129 21.58 0.40 -8.05
C ARG A 129 22.56 1.04 -9.01
N LYS A 130 22.17 2.15 -9.62
CA LYS A 130 23.06 3.00 -10.41
C LYS A 130 23.74 3.96 -9.43
N ASN A 131 25.07 4.02 -9.44
CA ASN A 131 25.82 5.12 -8.81
C ASN A 131 25.75 6.36 -9.71
#